data_AF-D8GNF1-F1
#
_entry.id   AF-D8GNF1-F1
#
_cell.length_a   1.000
_cell.length_b   1.000
_cell.length_c   1.000
_cell.angle_alpha   90.00
_cell.angle_beta   90.00
_cell.angle_gamma   90.00
#
_symmetry.space_group_name_H-M   'P 1'
#
loop_
_entity.id
_entity.type
_entity.pdbx_description
1 polymer ?
#
loop_
_entity_poly.entity_id
_entity_poly.type
_entity_poly.pdbx_seq_one_letter_code
_entity_poly.pdbx_strand_id
1 'polypeptide(L)'
;MFSKIGFDRNIYKNVNLKMNEFNNYISKISNASSSANVTKSVSRLVTTPLKQLSFKDNIIDIKDGYYIAKTLMHGNAEISVKNNHSKLLLYELYPNQDITHLFSEDEFNDITKTNELIDVLSSGKPIDKIVDLIRIFMPNSKDVGARLQSLGIESGKFCEIEGYSEKLFLDNSGWMYTNEEIENLRKGYNTENWLKLGFGFTKDSVFTIDGKEYRLDNNGHLNLPEGTICVPSKVNIRK
;
A
#
# COMPACT_ATOMS: atom_id res chain seq x y z
N MET A 1 -55.93 15.62 4.73
CA MET A 1 -55.40 14.53 5.57
C MET A 1 -53.88 14.52 5.38
N PHE A 2 -53.14 15.33 6.15
CA PHE A 2 -51.67 15.38 6.09
C PHE A 2 -51.13 14.77 7.38
N SER A 3 -50.53 13.60 7.28
CA SER A 3 -49.86 12.94 8.40
C SER A 3 -48.60 13.72 8.75
N LYS A 4 -48.52 14.18 10.01
CA LYS A 4 -47.30 14.71 10.61
C LYS A 4 -46.19 13.66 10.51
N ILE A 5 -45.16 13.95 9.74
CA ILE A 5 -43.90 13.22 9.77
C ILE A 5 -43.26 13.53 11.13
N GLY A 6 -43.28 12.53 12.02
CA GLY A 6 -42.56 12.60 13.28
C GLY A 6 -41.07 12.54 12.99
N PHE A 7 -40.39 13.70 13.06
CA PHE A 7 -38.93 13.72 13.13
C PHE A 7 -38.50 13.06 14.43
N ASP A 8 -37.80 11.94 14.30
CA ASP A 8 -37.31 11.12 15.40
C ASP A 8 -36.25 11.91 16.20
N ARG A 9 -36.66 12.43 17.37
CA ARG A 9 -35.83 13.29 18.24
C ARG A 9 -34.55 12.59 18.71
N ASN A 10 -34.49 11.27 18.65
CA ASN A 10 -33.31 10.49 19.04
C ASN A 10 -32.15 10.62 18.05
N ILE A 11 -32.43 10.80 16.75
CA ILE A 11 -31.40 11.03 15.74
C ILE A 11 -30.72 12.39 15.98
N TYR A 12 -31.51 13.44 16.24
CA TYR A 12 -30.98 14.77 16.52
C TYR A 12 -30.15 14.86 17.80
N LYS A 13 -30.50 14.10 18.85
CA LYS A 13 -29.69 14.03 20.08
C LYS A 13 -28.33 13.38 19.83
N ASN A 14 -28.28 12.27 19.11
CA ASN A 14 -27.02 11.56 18.84
C ASN A 14 -26.09 12.34 17.91
N VAL A 15 -26.65 13.08 16.94
CA VAL A 15 -25.88 13.98 16.07
C VAL A 15 -25.31 15.17 16.86
N ASN A 16 -26.11 15.79 17.74
CA ASN A 16 -25.66 16.93 18.55
C ASN A 16 -24.59 16.55 19.58
N LEU A 17 -24.66 15.34 20.18
CA LEU A 17 -23.64 14.86 21.11
C LEU A 17 -22.29 14.69 20.41
N LYS A 18 -22.27 14.02 19.24
CA LYS A 18 -21.05 13.86 18.44
C LYS A 18 -20.49 15.20 17.95
N MET A 19 -21.36 16.17 17.63
CA MET A 19 -20.95 17.50 17.19
C MET A 19 -20.30 18.32 18.31
N ASN A 20 -20.84 18.24 19.54
CA ASN A 20 -20.24 18.90 20.70
C ASN A 20 -18.89 18.26 21.07
N GLU A 21 -18.77 16.94 20.97
CA GLU A 21 -17.50 16.23 21.17
C GLU A 21 -16.46 16.62 20.12
N PHE A 22 -16.87 16.75 18.84
CA PHE A 22 -16.02 17.26 17.77
C PHE A 22 -15.53 18.67 18.05
N ASN A 23 -16.43 19.61 18.33
CA ASN A 23 -16.07 21.01 18.59
C ASN A 23 -15.16 21.16 19.82
N ASN A 24 -15.39 20.35 20.86
CA ASN A 24 -14.51 20.27 22.03
C ASN A 24 -13.14 19.67 21.71
N TYR A 25 -13.08 18.74 20.76
CA TYR A 25 -11.83 18.13 20.29
C TYR A 25 -11.04 19.11 19.41
N ILE A 26 -11.68 19.75 18.42
CA ILE A 26 -11.05 20.76 17.57
C ILE A 26 -10.54 21.94 18.39
N SER A 27 -11.33 22.45 19.34
CA SER A 27 -10.90 23.56 20.21
C SER A 27 -9.70 23.20 21.09
N LYS A 28 -9.56 21.93 21.51
CA LYS A 28 -8.36 21.47 22.23
C LYS A 28 -7.13 21.40 21.31
N ILE A 29 -7.31 21.02 20.05
CA ILE A 29 -6.23 20.97 19.05
C ILE A 29 -5.78 22.38 18.68
N SER A 30 -6.73 23.29 18.42
CA SER A 30 -6.42 24.67 18.04
C SER A 30 -5.71 25.45 19.15
N ASN A 31 -5.96 25.10 20.42
CA ASN A 31 -5.33 25.73 21.58
C ASN A 31 -3.96 25.11 21.92
N ALA A 32 -3.58 23.99 21.31
CA ALA A 32 -2.30 23.33 21.50
C ALA A 32 -1.35 23.70 20.35
N SER A 33 -0.84 24.92 20.38
CA SER A 33 0.21 25.37 19.46
C SER A 33 1.52 24.61 19.71
N SER A 34 2.03 23.97 18.65
CA SER A 34 3.45 23.73 18.37
C SER A 34 4.32 23.08 19.47
N SER A 35 3.94 21.91 19.98
CA SER A 35 4.95 20.97 20.51
C SER A 35 4.48 19.51 20.43
N ALA A 36 5.26 18.72 19.69
CA ALA A 36 5.36 17.25 19.70
C ALA A 36 4.09 16.40 19.95
N ASN A 37 3.60 15.78 18.88
CA ASN A 37 3.10 14.39 18.81
C ASN A 37 1.85 13.94 19.60
N VAL A 38 0.96 14.83 20.05
CA VAL A 38 -0.33 14.42 20.67
C VAL A 38 -1.57 14.74 19.82
N THR A 39 -1.47 15.43 18.69
CA THR A 39 -2.54 16.40 18.35
C THR A 39 -3.71 15.96 17.46
N LYS A 40 -3.82 14.74 16.91
CA LYS A 40 -4.99 14.38 16.04
C LYS A 40 -5.53 12.95 16.18
N SER A 41 -5.07 12.23 17.20
CA SER A 41 -5.56 10.87 17.50
C SER A 41 -7.00 10.89 18.01
N VAL A 42 -7.87 10.11 17.37
CA VAL A 42 -9.26 9.87 17.80
C VAL A 42 -9.46 8.48 18.41
N SER A 43 -8.36 7.76 18.67
CA SER A 43 -8.35 6.46 19.34
C SER A 43 -9.18 6.40 20.64
N ARG A 44 -9.22 7.50 21.41
CA ARG A 44 -10.01 7.60 22.66
C ARG A 44 -11.52 7.63 22.44
N LEU A 45 -11.97 7.92 21.22
CA LEU A 45 -13.38 8.03 20.85
C LEU A 45 -13.95 6.69 20.33
N VAL A 46 -13.11 5.68 20.12
CA VAL A 46 -13.53 4.33 19.78
C VAL A 46 -13.38 3.39 20.96
N THR A 47 -14.33 2.46 21.10
CA THR A 47 -14.33 1.46 22.19
C THR A 47 -13.40 0.29 21.91
N THR A 48 -13.08 0.06 20.64
CA THR A 48 -12.18 -1.02 20.21
C THR A 48 -10.76 -0.46 20.06
N PRO A 49 -9.75 -1.06 20.72
CA PRO A 49 -8.37 -0.62 20.59
C PRO A 49 -7.88 -0.70 19.14
N LEU A 50 -7.12 0.31 18.72
CA LEU A 50 -6.47 0.28 17.41
C LEU A 50 -5.30 -0.71 17.44
N LYS A 51 -5.20 -1.53 16.41
CA LYS A 51 -4.09 -2.48 16.21
C LYS A 51 -3.01 -1.84 15.34
N GLN A 52 -1.73 -2.13 15.59
CA GLN A 52 -0.69 -1.75 14.63
C GLN A 52 -0.89 -2.54 13.34
N LEU A 53 -1.05 -1.84 12.21
CA LEU A 53 -0.97 -2.45 10.89
C LEU A 53 0.49 -2.50 10.48
N SER A 54 0.98 -3.71 10.22
CA SER A 54 2.36 -3.94 9.81
C SER A 54 2.48 -5.31 9.13
N PHE A 55 3.42 -5.41 8.20
CA PHE A 55 3.92 -6.70 7.76
C PHE A 55 4.73 -7.36 8.89
N LYS A 56 4.46 -8.64 9.13
CA LYS A 56 5.25 -9.51 10.02
C LYS A 56 5.74 -10.67 9.20
N ASP A 57 7.05 -10.87 9.13
CA ASP A 57 7.68 -11.85 8.25
C ASP A 57 7.22 -11.70 6.78
N ASN A 58 7.08 -10.45 6.32
CA ASN A 58 6.52 -10.09 5.00
C ASN A 58 5.06 -10.53 4.75
N ILE A 59 4.30 -10.84 5.79
CA ILE A 59 2.88 -11.17 5.72
C ILE A 59 2.06 -10.03 6.33
N ILE A 60 1.03 -9.55 5.64
CA ILE A 60 0.07 -8.57 6.16
C ILE A 60 -1.32 -9.20 6.28
N ASP A 61 -1.95 -9.04 7.44
CA ASP A 61 -3.33 -9.48 7.70
C ASP A 61 -4.21 -8.24 7.90
N ILE A 62 -5.09 -7.98 6.93
CA ILE A 62 -6.01 -6.84 6.96
C ILE A 62 -7.44 -7.35 7.06
N LYS A 63 -7.99 -7.28 8.26
CA LYS A 63 -9.38 -7.65 8.58
C LYS A 63 -10.20 -6.43 8.99
N ASP A 64 -11.51 -6.58 9.05
CA ASP A 64 -12.38 -5.56 9.61
C ASP A 64 -11.91 -5.15 11.03
N GLY A 65 -11.76 -3.84 11.25
CA GLY A 65 -11.23 -3.31 12.50
C GLY A 65 -10.66 -1.90 12.39
N TYR A 66 -10.01 -1.46 13.47
CA TYR A 66 -9.34 -0.17 13.55
C TYR A 66 -7.83 -0.36 13.68
N TYR A 67 -7.07 0.44 12.94
CA TYR A 67 -5.61 0.32 12.88
C TYR A 67 -4.88 1.64 13.02
N ILE A 68 -3.64 1.54 13.50
CA ILE A 68 -2.59 2.56 13.37
C ILE A 68 -1.65 2.07 12.26
N ALA A 69 -1.52 2.83 11.18
CA ALA A 69 -0.65 2.54 10.05
C ALA A 69 0.47 3.58 9.99
N LYS A 70 1.73 3.12 9.91
CA LYS A 70 2.86 4.04 9.82
C LYS A 70 2.93 4.65 8.42
N THR A 71 2.86 5.97 8.33
CA THR A 71 2.96 6.71 7.06
C THR A 71 4.42 6.88 6.64
N LEU A 72 4.64 7.46 5.46
CA LEU A 72 6.00 7.64 4.93
C LEU A 72 6.76 8.74 5.69
N MET A 73 6.10 9.86 6.02
CA MET A 73 6.78 11.06 6.54
C MET A 73 6.20 11.61 7.85
N HIS A 74 4.90 11.44 8.08
CA HIS A 74 4.18 12.14 9.16
C HIS A 74 3.73 11.25 10.33
N GLY A 75 4.44 10.15 10.56
CA GLY A 75 4.21 9.27 11.71
C GLY A 75 3.16 8.22 11.42
N ASN A 76 1.92 8.43 11.89
CA ASN A 76 0.87 7.40 11.85
C ASN A 76 -0.47 7.94 11.35
N ALA A 77 -1.16 7.14 10.53
CA ALA A 77 -2.56 7.31 10.18
C ALA A 77 -3.43 6.37 11.02
N GLU A 78 -4.54 6.89 11.56
CA GLU A 78 -5.59 6.06 12.16
C GLU A 78 -6.63 5.74 11.10
N ILE A 79 -6.86 4.46 10.88
CA ILE A 79 -7.73 3.97 9.81
C ILE A 79 -8.76 2.99 10.36
N SER A 80 -9.92 2.93 9.71
CA SER A 80 -10.86 1.85 9.83
C SER A 80 -10.86 1.03 8.55
N VAL A 81 -11.01 -0.29 8.69
CA VAL A 81 -11.27 -1.21 7.59
C VAL A 81 -12.61 -1.86 7.86
N LYS A 82 -13.53 -1.78 6.91
CA LYS A 82 -14.85 -2.43 6.96
C LYS A 82 -15.28 -2.87 5.58
N ASN A 83 -15.74 -4.11 5.45
CA ASN A 83 -16.25 -4.64 4.18
C ASN A 83 -15.27 -4.41 3.02
N ASN A 84 -13.99 -4.73 3.23
CA ASN A 84 -12.93 -4.58 2.23
C ASN A 84 -12.69 -3.13 1.76
N HIS A 85 -12.96 -2.14 2.61
CA HIS A 85 -12.67 -0.74 2.34
C HIS A 85 -12.01 -0.08 3.53
N SER A 86 -11.00 0.75 3.27
CA SER A 86 -10.33 1.53 4.29
C SER A 86 -10.68 3.02 4.24
N LYS A 87 -10.81 3.62 5.41
CA LYS A 87 -11.11 5.03 5.57
C LYS A 87 -10.31 5.61 6.72
N LEU A 88 -9.88 6.87 6.62
CA LEU A 88 -9.32 7.57 7.77
C LEU A 88 -10.37 7.60 8.89
N LEU A 89 -9.98 7.21 10.10
CA LEU A 89 -10.89 7.04 11.23
C LEU A 89 -11.67 8.32 11.57
N LEU A 90 -11.02 9.48 11.40
CA LEU A 90 -11.67 10.79 11.54
C LEU A 90 -12.87 10.97 10.59
N TYR A 91 -12.77 10.56 9.34
CA TYR A 91 -13.90 10.64 8.40
C TYR A 91 -14.97 9.56 8.68
N GLU A 92 -14.66 8.48 9.40
CA GLU A 92 -15.68 7.55 9.90
C GLU A 92 -16.47 8.18 11.07
N LEU A 93 -15.77 8.81 12.01
CA LEU A 93 -16.39 9.43 13.18
C LEU A 93 -17.17 10.70 12.82
N TYR A 94 -16.70 11.44 11.82
CA TYR A 94 -17.25 12.73 11.40
C TYR A 94 -17.49 12.78 9.87
N PRO A 95 -18.44 11.99 9.35
CA PRO A 95 -18.62 11.80 7.90
C PRO A 95 -19.05 13.04 7.13
N ASN A 96 -19.60 14.05 7.82
CA ASN A 96 -20.12 15.28 7.21
C ASN A 96 -19.25 16.50 7.53
N GLN A 97 -18.03 16.31 8.04
CA GLN A 97 -17.11 17.38 8.37
C GLN A 97 -15.95 17.40 7.38
N ASP A 98 -15.60 18.60 6.93
CA ASP A 98 -14.32 18.82 6.27
C ASP A 98 -13.23 18.80 7.34
N ILE A 99 -12.44 17.72 7.39
CA ILE A 99 -11.33 17.59 8.36
C ILE A 99 -9.99 18.03 7.76
N THR A 100 -9.94 18.44 6.49
CA THR A 100 -8.68 18.77 5.80
C THR A 100 -7.93 19.91 6.49
N HIS A 101 -8.68 20.91 6.99
CA HIS A 101 -8.17 22.05 7.74
C HIS A 101 -7.45 21.67 9.05
N LEU A 102 -7.60 20.44 9.54
CA LEU A 102 -6.88 19.95 10.70
C LEU A 102 -5.43 19.60 10.37
N PHE A 103 -5.08 19.41 9.10
CA PHE A 103 -3.79 18.92 8.64
C PHE A 103 -3.06 19.96 7.80
N SER A 104 -1.72 19.95 7.83
CA SER A 104 -0.99 20.59 6.75
C SER A 104 -1.25 19.81 5.45
N GLU A 105 -1.09 20.47 4.31
CA GLU A 105 -1.29 19.82 3.00
C GLU A 105 -0.41 18.57 2.83
N ASP A 106 0.87 18.66 3.20
CA ASP A 106 1.81 17.53 3.13
C ASP A 106 1.41 16.38 4.05
N GLU A 107 0.95 16.68 5.27
CA GLU A 107 0.49 15.70 6.24
C GLU A 107 -0.77 15.00 5.74
N PHE A 108 -1.74 15.77 5.25
CA PHE A 108 -2.99 15.24 4.70
C PHE A 108 -2.75 14.35 3.47
N ASN A 109 -1.87 14.77 2.58
CA ASN A 109 -1.49 13.98 1.41
C ASN A 109 -0.80 12.66 1.81
N ASP A 110 0.08 12.68 2.81
CA ASP A 110 0.79 11.48 3.27
C ASP A 110 -0.14 10.46 3.95
N ILE A 111 -1.03 10.91 4.84
CA ILE A 111 -2.02 10.02 5.47
C ILE A 111 -3.01 9.47 4.45
N THR A 112 -3.43 10.28 3.47
CA THR A 112 -4.42 9.88 2.46
C THR A 112 -3.85 8.84 1.52
N LYS A 113 -2.63 9.05 0.99
CA LYS A 113 -1.95 8.04 0.17
C LYS A 113 -1.70 6.74 0.91
N THR A 114 -1.36 6.82 2.20
CA THR A 114 -1.20 5.63 3.05
C THR A 114 -2.54 4.89 3.19
N ASN A 115 -3.64 5.61 3.41
CA ASN A 115 -4.98 5.01 3.45
C ASN A 115 -5.38 4.41 2.09
N GLU A 116 -5.17 5.11 0.97
CA GLU A 116 -5.47 4.59 -0.36
C GLU A 116 -4.73 3.28 -0.66
N LEU A 117 -3.45 3.17 -0.25
CA LEU A 117 -2.69 1.93 -0.43
C LEU A 117 -3.32 0.79 0.37
N ILE A 118 -3.71 1.07 1.61
CA ILE A 118 -4.36 0.10 2.48
C ILE A 118 -5.75 -0.28 1.96
N ASP A 119 -6.51 0.67 1.41
CA ASP A 119 -7.81 0.41 0.78
C ASP A 119 -7.65 -0.60 -0.36
N VAL A 120 -6.68 -0.38 -1.25
CA VAL A 120 -6.40 -1.29 -2.37
C VAL A 120 -5.96 -2.68 -1.87
N LEU A 121 -5.05 -2.76 -0.90
CA LEU A 121 -4.62 -4.03 -0.29
C LEU A 121 -5.77 -4.78 0.40
N SER A 122 -6.69 -4.04 1.02
CA SER A 122 -7.85 -4.59 1.72
C SER A 122 -9.06 -4.87 0.83
N SER A 123 -8.99 -4.55 -0.47
CA SER A 123 -10.15 -4.47 -1.37
C SER A 123 -10.87 -5.79 -1.66
N GLY A 124 -10.33 -6.93 -1.23
CA GLY A 124 -10.89 -8.26 -1.50
C GLY A 124 -10.90 -8.64 -2.99
N LYS A 125 -10.21 -7.86 -3.83
CA LYS A 125 -10.10 -8.11 -5.27
C LYS A 125 -9.05 -9.17 -5.54
N PRO A 126 -9.13 -9.89 -6.68
CA PRO A 126 -8.05 -10.78 -7.12
C PRO A 126 -6.66 -10.11 -7.04
N ILE A 127 -5.63 -10.88 -6.68
CA ILE A 127 -4.30 -10.35 -6.36
C ILE A 127 -3.64 -9.61 -7.54
N ASP A 128 -3.87 -10.08 -8.77
CA ASP A 128 -3.48 -9.42 -10.02
C ASP A 128 -4.13 -8.04 -10.15
N LYS A 129 -5.43 -7.94 -9.81
CA LYS A 129 -6.15 -6.67 -9.79
C LYS A 129 -5.65 -5.73 -8.70
N ILE A 130 -5.23 -6.23 -7.55
CA ILE A 130 -4.59 -5.41 -6.51
C ILE A 130 -3.30 -4.78 -7.07
N VAL A 131 -2.44 -5.59 -7.70
CA VAL A 131 -1.21 -5.10 -8.32
C VAL A 131 -1.49 -4.06 -9.41
N ASP A 132 -2.46 -4.31 -10.29
CA ASP A 132 -2.89 -3.37 -11.33
C ASP A 132 -3.36 -2.03 -10.74
N LEU A 133 -4.24 -2.07 -9.73
CA LEU A 133 -4.80 -0.85 -9.13
C LEU A 133 -3.74 -0.03 -8.42
N ILE A 134 -2.77 -0.67 -7.75
CA ILE A 134 -1.63 0.03 -7.15
C ILE A 134 -0.82 0.75 -8.23
N ARG A 135 -0.56 0.10 -9.37
CA ARG A 135 0.19 0.73 -10.47
C ARG A 135 -0.58 1.87 -11.15
N ILE A 136 -1.91 1.77 -11.24
CA ILE A 136 -2.78 2.78 -11.85
C ILE A 136 -2.92 4.01 -10.95
N PHE A 137 -3.24 3.82 -9.66
CA PHE A 137 -3.51 4.91 -8.74
C PHE A 137 -2.25 5.46 -8.07
N MET A 138 -1.16 4.68 -8.05
CA MET A 138 0.11 5.06 -7.45
C MET A 138 1.28 4.78 -8.42
N PRO A 139 1.37 5.52 -9.54
CA PRO A 139 2.30 5.22 -10.62
C PRO A 139 3.78 5.41 -10.24
N ASN A 140 4.07 6.12 -9.16
CA ASN A 140 5.43 6.22 -8.63
C ASN A 140 5.75 5.01 -7.74
N SER A 141 6.28 3.95 -8.36
CA SER A 141 6.65 2.72 -7.66
C SER A 141 7.58 2.92 -6.47
N LYS A 142 8.49 3.92 -6.52
CA LYS A 142 9.38 4.22 -5.38
C LYS A 142 8.61 4.72 -4.15
N ASP A 143 7.57 5.54 -4.36
CA ASP A 143 6.69 5.99 -3.26
C ASP A 143 5.88 4.82 -2.69
N VAL A 144 5.34 3.95 -3.56
CA VAL A 144 4.65 2.72 -3.14
C VAL A 144 5.58 1.81 -2.32
N GLY A 145 6.76 1.51 -2.84
CA GLY A 145 7.75 0.67 -2.16
C GLY A 145 8.15 1.25 -0.80
N ALA A 146 8.37 2.56 -0.71
CA ALA A 146 8.72 3.22 0.54
C ALA A 146 7.56 3.19 1.57
N ARG A 147 6.30 3.35 1.13
CA ARG A 147 5.11 3.22 1.99
C ARG A 147 4.89 1.78 2.46
N LEU A 148 5.09 0.82 1.57
CA LEU A 148 5.06 -0.59 1.94
C LEU A 148 6.16 -0.87 2.99
N GLN A 149 7.39 -0.39 2.77
CA GLN A 149 8.49 -0.51 3.73
C GLN A 149 8.22 0.20 5.07
N SER A 150 7.52 1.34 5.08
CA SER A 150 7.10 1.98 6.34
C SER A 150 6.14 1.10 7.14
N LEU A 151 5.36 0.24 6.47
CA LEU A 151 4.54 -0.79 7.09
C LEU A 151 5.33 -2.06 7.47
N GLY A 152 6.63 -2.14 7.20
CA GLY A 152 7.51 -3.21 7.68
C GLY A 152 7.77 -4.36 6.71
N ILE A 153 7.38 -4.25 5.43
CA ILE A 153 7.79 -5.24 4.41
C ILE A 153 9.25 -5.02 3.99
N GLU A 154 9.96 -6.12 3.76
CA GLU A 154 11.31 -6.11 3.22
C GLU A 154 11.30 -6.22 1.69
N SER A 155 11.99 -5.31 1.00
CA SER A 155 12.15 -5.36 -0.46
C SER A 155 13.16 -6.43 -0.89
N GLY A 156 13.03 -6.85 -2.14
CA GLY A 156 13.82 -7.94 -2.73
C GLY A 156 13.38 -9.32 -2.27
N LYS A 157 12.19 -9.44 -1.66
CA LYS A 157 11.62 -10.67 -1.11
C LYS A 157 10.16 -10.83 -1.56
N PHE A 158 9.67 -12.05 -1.42
CA PHE A 158 8.24 -12.32 -1.53
C PHE A 158 7.49 -11.79 -0.30
N CYS A 159 6.23 -11.43 -0.49
CA CYS A 159 5.29 -11.02 0.53
C CYS A 159 3.92 -11.64 0.29
N GLU A 160 3.12 -11.68 1.35
CA GLU A 160 1.81 -12.32 1.37
C GLU A 160 0.79 -11.34 1.94
N ILE A 161 -0.40 -11.34 1.33
CA ILE A 161 -1.59 -10.75 1.90
C ILE A 161 -2.42 -11.93 2.42
N GLU A 162 -2.66 -11.98 3.72
CA GLU A 162 -3.38 -13.09 4.36
C GLU A 162 -4.75 -13.30 3.69
N GLY A 163 -5.06 -14.55 3.35
CA GLY A 163 -6.29 -14.91 2.62
C GLY A 163 -6.11 -15.03 1.10
N TYR A 164 -4.96 -14.67 0.54
CA TYR A 164 -4.60 -14.94 -0.85
C TYR A 164 -3.67 -16.15 -0.95
N SER A 165 -3.85 -16.98 -1.98
CA SER A 165 -3.03 -18.17 -2.22
C SER A 165 -1.69 -17.86 -2.89
N GLU A 166 -1.56 -16.68 -3.50
CA GLU A 166 -0.39 -16.29 -4.28
C GLU A 166 0.46 -15.27 -3.51
N LYS A 167 1.78 -15.44 -3.59
CA LYS A 167 2.75 -14.48 -3.08
C LYS A 167 3.07 -13.43 -4.14
N LEU A 168 3.30 -12.21 -3.69
CA LEU A 168 3.82 -11.13 -4.53
C LEU A 168 5.31 -10.96 -4.30
N PHE A 169 6.05 -10.49 -5.28
CA PHE A 169 7.45 -10.10 -5.12
C PHE A 169 7.57 -8.58 -5.13
N LEU A 170 8.08 -7.99 -4.05
CA LEU A 170 8.42 -6.57 -4.01
C LEU A 170 9.88 -6.40 -4.39
N ASP A 171 10.16 -5.68 -5.47
CA ASP A 171 11.52 -5.41 -5.91
C ASP A 171 12.13 -4.17 -5.21
N ASN A 172 13.44 -3.95 -5.38
CA ASN A 172 14.14 -2.83 -4.75
C ASN A 172 13.80 -1.46 -5.38
N SER A 173 13.05 -1.43 -6.48
CA SER A 173 12.55 -0.22 -7.12
C SER A 173 11.12 0.11 -6.70
N GLY A 174 10.53 -0.69 -5.81
CA GLY A 174 9.17 -0.54 -5.31
C GLY A 174 8.08 -1.09 -6.23
N TRP A 175 8.44 -1.85 -7.26
CA TRP A 175 7.48 -2.57 -8.09
C TRP A 175 7.09 -3.89 -7.41
N MET A 176 5.79 -4.18 -7.43
CA MET A 176 5.28 -5.49 -7.07
C MET A 176 5.00 -6.31 -8.32
N TYR A 177 5.29 -7.60 -8.25
CA TYR A 177 5.09 -8.55 -9.33
C TYR A 177 4.31 -9.77 -8.84
N THR A 178 3.40 -10.27 -9.68
CA THR A 178 2.80 -11.60 -9.48
C THR A 178 3.80 -12.69 -9.89
N ASN A 179 3.56 -13.94 -9.48
CA ASN A 179 4.37 -15.06 -9.93
C ASN A 179 4.26 -15.27 -11.44
N GLU A 180 3.06 -15.05 -11.99
CA GLU A 180 2.84 -15.11 -13.44
C GLU A 180 3.70 -14.08 -14.19
N GLU A 181 3.78 -12.84 -13.69
CA GLU A 181 4.62 -11.81 -14.31
C GLU A 181 6.11 -12.16 -14.27
N ILE A 182 6.60 -12.68 -13.13
CA ILE A 182 7.98 -13.15 -13.02
C ILE A 182 8.26 -14.25 -14.03
N GLU A 183 7.34 -15.20 -14.17
CA GLU A 183 7.49 -16.33 -15.09
C GLU A 183 7.41 -15.88 -16.56
N ASN A 184 6.55 -14.91 -16.88
CA ASN A 184 6.46 -14.33 -18.22
C ASN A 184 7.72 -13.55 -18.59
N LEU A 185 8.30 -12.79 -17.65
CA LEU A 185 9.61 -12.16 -17.84
C LEU A 185 10.68 -13.22 -18.11
N ARG A 186 10.72 -14.29 -17.32
CA ARG A 186 11.70 -15.38 -17.47
C ARG A 186 11.61 -16.03 -18.85
N LYS A 187 10.39 -16.34 -19.29
CA LYS A 187 10.13 -16.85 -20.64
C LYS A 187 10.65 -15.90 -21.70
N GLY A 188 10.35 -14.60 -21.56
CA GLY A 188 10.87 -13.56 -22.46
C GLY A 188 12.40 -13.58 -22.58
N TYR A 189 13.11 -13.60 -21.45
CA TYR A 189 14.58 -13.68 -21.43
C TYR A 189 15.12 -14.93 -22.14
N ASN A 190 14.44 -16.07 -22.01
CA ASN A 190 14.86 -17.33 -22.64
C ASN A 190 14.50 -17.40 -24.13
N THR A 191 13.37 -16.83 -24.55
CA THR A 191 12.93 -16.87 -25.96
C THR A 191 13.68 -15.90 -26.85
N GLU A 192 14.17 -14.80 -26.27
CA GLU A 192 14.84 -13.75 -27.02
C GLU A 192 16.21 -14.20 -27.56
N ASN A 193 16.52 -13.86 -28.80
CA ASN A 193 17.83 -14.12 -29.40
C ASN A 193 18.71 -12.88 -29.23
N TRP A 194 19.44 -12.84 -28.12
CA TRP A 194 20.21 -11.68 -27.70
C TRP A 194 21.29 -11.26 -28.70
N LEU A 195 21.87 -12.23 -29.43
CA LEU A 195 22.87 -11.95 -30.48
C LEU A 195 22.27 -11.22 -31.69
N LYS A 196 20.95 -11.32 -31.91
CA LYS A 196 20.24 -10.72 -33.05
C LYS A 196 19.59 -9.37 -32.73
N LEU A 197 19.55 -8.96 -31.46
CA LEU A 197 18.89 -7.72 -31.03
C LEU A 197 19.58 -6.43 -31.51
N GLY A 198 20.76 -6.50 -32.13
CA GLY A 198 21.47 -5.32 -32.63
C GLY A 198 22.09 -4.42 -31.55
N PHE A 199 22.01 -4.79 -30.26
CA PHE A 199 22.57 -4.03 -29.15
C PHE A 199 24.02 -4.41 -28.79
N GLY A 200 24.70 -5.19 -29.64
CA GLY A 200 26.11 -5.56 -29.46
C GLY A 200 26.37 -6.65 -28.41
N PHE A 201 25.37 -7.49 -28.10
CA PHE A 201 25.58 -8.66 -27.25
C PHE A 201 26.42 -9.70 -28.00
N THR A 202 27.42 -10.24 -27.31
CA THR A 202 28.30 -11.32 -27.77
C THR A 202 28.16 -12.55 -26.88
N LYS A 203 28.78 -13.68 -27.26
CA LYS A 203 28.86 -14.87 -26.39
C LYS A 203 29.60 -14.62 -25.07
N ASP A 204 30.44 -13.58 -25.03
CA ASP A 204 31.18 -13.20 -23.84
C ASP A 204 30.34 -12.36 -22.86
N SER A 205 29.17 -11.87 -23.32
CA SER A 205 28.24 -11.12 -22.47
C SER A 205 27.85 -11.94 -21.24
N VAL A 206 27.81 -11.27 -20.09
CA VAL A 206 27.45 -11.86 -18.80
C VAL A 206 26.18 -11.21 -18.28
N PHE A 207 25.16 -12.04 -18.06
CA PHE A 207 23.89 -11.64 -17.46
C PHE A 207 23.93 -12.05 -15.98
N THR A 208 24.02 -11.08 -15.08
CA THR A 208 23.84 -11.32 -13.65
C THR A 208 22.35 -11.18 -13.34
N ILE A 209 21.69 -12.28 -13.03
CA ILE A 209 20.24 -12.34 -12.75
C ILE A 209 20.05 -12.97 -11.38
N ASP A 210 19.44 -12.20 -10.47
CA ASP A 210 19.24 -12.58 -9.06
C ASP A 210 20.54 -13.09 -8.39
N GLY A 211 21.64 -12.38 -8.67
CA GLY A 211 22.97 -12.68 -8.11
C GLY A 211 23.69 -13.89 -8.74
N LYS A 212 23.11 -14.53 -9.75
CA LYS A 212 23.74 -15.62 -10.50
C LYS A 212 24.14 -15.17 -11.90
N GLU A 213 25.30 -15.63 -12.37
CA GLU A 213 25.75 -15.36 -13.72
C GLU A 213 25.18 -16.38 -14.71
N TYR A 214 24.70 -15.86 -15.84
CA TYR A 214 24.22 -16.62 -16.99
C TYR A 214 24.91 -16.10 -18.25
N ARG A 215 25.14 -17.01 -19.20
CA ARG A 215 25.74 -16.72 -20.49
C ARG A 215 24.81 -17.20 -21.60
N LEU A 216 24.94 -16.57 -22.76
CA LEU A 216 24.23 -16.97 -23.95
C LEU A 216 24.73 -18.33 -24.42
N ASP A 217 23.81 -19.19 -24.87
CA ASP A 217 24.17 -20.41 -25.56
C ASP A 217 24.66 -20.14 -27.00
N ASN A 218 24.99 -21.21 -27.72
CA ASN A 218 25.46 -21.09 -29.10
C ASN A 218 24.44 -20.49 -30.06
N ASN A 219 23.16 -20.52 -29.71
CA ASN A 219 22.05 -20.00 -30.49
C ASN A 219 21.69 -18.56 -30.07
N GLY A 220 22.32 -18.01 -29.02
CA GLY A 220 22.12 -16.65 -28.55
C GLY A 220 21.01 -16.49 -27.51
N HIS A 221 20.60 -17.58 -26.85
CA HIS A 221 19.52 -17.59 -25.87
C HIS A 221 20.05 -17.77 -24.44
N LEU A 222 19.27 -17.29 -23.46
CA LEU A 222 19.46 -17.63 -22.06
C LEU A 222 18.69 -18.91 -21.71
N ASN A 223 19.19 -19.65 -20.72
CA ASN A 223 18.58 -20.87 -20.20
C ASN A 223 18.29 -20.70 -18.70
N LEU A 224 17.48 -19.70 -18.36
CA LEU A 224 17.13 -19.40 -16.97
C LEU A 224 16.22 -20.49 -16.40
N PRO A 225 16.60 -21.12 -15.27
CA PRO A 225 15.76 -22.10 -14.58
C PRO A 225 14.42 -21.52 -14.15
N GLU A 226 13.39 -22.37 -14.07
CA GLU A 226 12.09 -22.00 -13.51
C GLU A 226 12.24 -21.38 -12.11
N GLY A 227 11.41 -20.37 -11.81
CA GLY A 227 11.47 -19.62 -10.55
C GLY A 227 12.61 -18.59 -10.47
N THR A 228 13.42 -18.40 -11.52
CA THR A 228 14.44 -17.34 -11.54
C THR A 228 13.79 -15.95 -11.57
N ILE A 229 14.06 -15.13 -10.56
CA ILE A 229 13.54 -13.77 -10.46
C ILE A 229 14.34 -12.83 -11.38
N CYS A 230 13.80 -12.56 -12.56
CA CYS A 230 14.46 -11.74 -13.59
C CYS A 230 13.79 -10.38 -13.82
N VAL A 231 13.18 -9.83 -12.76
CA VAL A 231 12.66 -8.46 -12.79
C VAL A 231 13.78 -7.45 -13.07
N PRO A 232 13.49 -6.29 -13.69
CA PRO A 232 14.53 -5.36 -14.14
C PRO A 232 15.55 -4.95 -13.07
N SER A 233 15.14 -4.76 -11.82
CA SER A 233 16.06 -4.40 -10.73
C SER A 233 17.00 -5.53 -10.27
N LYS A 234 16.76 -6.75 -10.74
CA LYS A 234 17.56 -7.96 -10.46
C LYS A 234 18.45 -8.37 -11.62
N VAL A 235 18.42 -7.64 -12.73
CA VAL A 235 19.18 -7.94 -13.95
C VAL A 235 20.26 -6.89 -14.17
N ASN A 236 21.50 -7.34 -14.28
CA ASN A 236 22.63 -6.53 -14.73
C ASN A 236 23.31 -7.24 -15.90
N ILE A 237 23.60 -6.51 -16.97
CA ILE A 237 24.17 -7.08 -18.18
C ILE A 237 25.49 -6.39 -18.49
N ARG A 238 26.55 -7.19 -18.55
CA ARG A 238 27.86 -6.76 -19.03
C ARG A 238 28.04 -7.31 -20.44
N LYS A 239 28.23 -6.41 -21.40
CA LYS A 239 28.46 -6.77 -22.80
C LYS A 239 29.92 -7.13 -23.05
#